data_AF-X0RHM2-F1
#
_entry.id   AF-X0RHM2-F1
#
_cell.length_a   1.000
_cell.length_b   1.000
_cell.length_c   1.000
_cell.angle_alpha   90.00
_cell.angle_beta   90.00
_cell.angle_gamma   90.00
#
_symmetry.space_group_name_H-M   'P 1'
#
loop_
_entity.id
_entity.type
_entity.pdbx_description
1 polymer ?
#
loop_
_entity_poly.entity_id
_entity_poly.type
_entity_poly.pdbx_seq_one_letter_code
_entity_poly.pdbx_strand_id
1 'polypeptide(L)' 'AGIHMETINTSRIRISCLIKLSQLDQAVKALHDEFELSKIKKEI' A
#
# COMPACT_ATOMS: atom_id res chain seq x y z
N ALA A 1 -2.96 -9.76 4.23
CA ALA A 1 -2.13 -9.29 5.36
C ALA A 1 -3.04 -8.85 6.50
N GLY A 2 -2.83 -9.32 7.75
CA GLY A 2 -3.67 -8.95 8.90
C GLY A 2 -3.39 -7.55 9.45
N ILE A 3 -3.68 -6.51 8.67
CA ILE A 3 -3.40 -5.10 9.00
C ILE A 3 -4.71 -4.40 9.34
N HIS A 4 -4.72 -3.64 10.44
CA HIS A 4 -5.88 -2.87 10.84
C HIS A 4 -5.84 -1.47 10.18
N MET A 5 -6.97 -1.04 9.61
CA MET A 5 -7.13 0.29 9.02
C MET A 5 -7.95 1.16 9.96
N GLU A 6 -7.36 2.22 10.47
CA GLU A 6 -8.03 3.15 11.40
C GLU A 6 -8.98 4.09 10.65
N THR A 7 -8.49 4.64 9.54
CA THR A 7 -9.24 5.56 8.68
C THR A 7 -8.87 5.33 7.22
N ILE A 8 -9.83 5.48 6.31
CA ILE A 8 -9.61 5.44 4.86
C ILE A 8 -10.08 6.77 4.27
N ASN A 9 -9.24 7.38 3.45
CA ASN A 9 -9.58 8.56 2.66
C ASN A 9 -9.27 8.32 1.18
N THR A 10 -10.16 8.74 0.29
CA THR A 10 -10.06 8.43 -1.13
C THR A 10 -10.24 9.66 -2.01
N SER A 11 -9.61 9.64 -3.17
CA SER A 11 -9.84 10.54 -4.30
C SER A 11 -9.93 9.73 -5.58
N ARG A 12 -10.15 10.39 -6.73
CA ARG A 12 -10.31 9.72 -8.03
C ARG A 12 -9.14 8.80 -8.41
N ILE A 13 -7.92 9.10 -7.96
CA ILE A 13 -6.70 8.37 -8.34
C ILE A 13 -5.84 7.93 -7.15
N ARG A 14 -6.27 8.21 -5.92
CA ARG A 14 -5.45 7.94 -4.73
C ARG A 14 -6.29 7.47 -3.58
N ILE A 15 -5.82 6.40 -2.94
CA ILE A 15 -6.35 5.88 -1.68
C ILE A 15 -5.27 6.10 -0.63
N SER A 16 -5.64 6.66 0.52
CA SER A 16 -4.77 6.83 1.68
C SER A 16 -5.45 6.20 2.88
N CYS A 17 -4.69 5.47 3.70
CA CYS A 17 -5.21 4.89 4.93
C CYS A 17 -4.31 5.24 6.11
N LEU A 18 -4.90 5.35 7.29
CA LEU A 18 -4.18 5.49 8.55
C LEU A 18 -4.06 4.11 9.19
N ILE A 19 -2.83 3.75 9.59
CA ILE A 19 -2.49 2.48 10.21
C ILE A 19 -1.50 2.73 11.35
N LYS A 20 -1.35 1.75 12.24
CA LYS A 20 -0.29 1.79 13.26
C LYS A 20 1.08 1.77 12.61
N LEU A 21 1.99 2.59 13.13
CA LEU A 21 3.38 2.66 12.65
C LEU A 21 4.08 1.30 12.66
N SER A 22 3.80 0.45 13.66
CA SER A 22 4.36 -0.90 13.75
C SER A 22 3.95 -1.83 12.61
N GLN A 23 2.92 -1.49 11.84
CA GLN A 23 2.44 -2.27 10.70
C GLN A 23 2.89 -1.69 9.36
N LEU A 24 3.66 -0.60 9.35
CA LEU A 24 4.04 0.14 8.13
C LEU A 24 4.76 -0.75 7.12
N ASP A 25 5.82 -1.44 7.52
CA ASP A 25 6.63 -2.25 6.61
C ASP A 25 5.80 -3.39 5.99
N GLN A 26 4.94 -4.03 6.79
CA GLN A 26 4.06 -5.09 6.33
C GLN A 26 3.01 -4.55 5.33
N ALA A 27 2.45 -3.37 5.60
CA ALA A 27 1.47 -2.73 4.72
C ALA A 27 2.08 -2.33 3.38
N VAL A 28 3.26 -1.71 3.40
CA VAL A 28 3.94 -1.29 2.18
C VAL A 28 4.33 -2.50 1.33
N LYS A 29 4.90 -3.56 1.94
CA LYS A 29 5.23 -4.79 1.21
C LYS A 29 4.00 -5.45 0.60
N ALA A 30 2.92 -5.59 1.38
CA ALA A 30 1.67 -6.18 0.88
C ALA A 30 1.10 -5.41 -0.31
N LEU A 31 1.10 -4.07 -0.27
CA LEU A 31 0.68 -3.25 -1.41
C LEU A 31 1.62 -3.43 -2.60
N HIS A 32 2.93 -3.40 -2.36
CA HIS A 32 3.92 -3.52 -3.42
C HIS A 32 3.84 -4.86 -4.16
N ASP A 33 3.59 -5.96 -3.42
CA ASP A 33 3.44 -7.30 -3.99
C ASP A 33 2.10 -7.46 -4.72
N GLU A 34 0.99 -6.98 -4.13
CA GLU A 34 -0.36 -7.06 -4.73
C GLU A 34 -0.45 -6.30 -6.07
N PHE A 35 0.20 -5.14 -6.16
CA PHE A 35 0.24 -4.33 -7.37
C PHE A 35 1.45 -4.65 -8.28
N GLU A 36 2.22 -5.69 -7.95
CA GLU A 36 3.38 -6.16 -8.73
C GLU A 36 4.38 -5.06 -9.10
N LEU A 37 4.58 -4.07 -8.22
CA LEU A 37 5.35 -2.86 -8.55
C LEU A 37 6.84 -3.15 -8.80
N SER A 38 7.38 -4.28 -8.30
CA SER A 38 8.73 -4.77 -8.61
C SER A 38 8.91 -5.22 -10.06
N LYS A 39 7.82 -5.61 -10.74
CA LYS A 39 7.88 -6.20 -12.08
C LYS A 39 7.70 -5.18 -13.18
N ILE A 40 7.56 -3.90 -12.83
CA ILE A 40 7.48 -2.82 -13.80
C ILE A 40 8.82 -2.74 -14.52
N LYS A 41 8.86 -3.27 -15.75
CA LYS A 41 9.97 -3.03 -16.68
C LYS A 41 9.96 -1.54 -16.98
N LYS A 42 11.03 -0.88 -16.55
CA LYS A 42 11.33 0.49 -16.97
C LYS A 42 11.69 0.41 -18.46
N GLU A 43 10.73 0.69 -19.34
CA GLU A 43 11.04 1.00 -20.73
C GLU A 43 11.81 2.33 -20.71
N ILE A 44 13.11 2.23 -21.02
CA ILE A 44 14.02 3.37 -21.23
C ILE A 44 14.16 3.53 -22.74
#